data_AF-A0A7W9IJ72-F1
#
_entry.id   AF-A0A7W9IJ72-F1
#
_cell.length_a   1.000
_cell.length_b   1.000
_cell.length_c   1.000
_cell.angle_alpha   90.00
_cell.angle_beta   90.00
_cell.angle_gamma   90.00
#
_symmetry.space_group_name_H-M   'P 1'
#
loop_
_entity.id
_entity.type
_entity.pdbx_description
1 polymer ?
#
loop_
_entity_poly.entity_id
_entity_poly.type
_entity_poly.pdbx_seq_one_letter_code
_entity_poly.pdbx_strand_id
1 'polypeptide(L)'
;MRPDRTLIQGGFDYDPLDSPEELAAKTPLVVAGTVEDFRAGPVLEEGVPGDRTHYVLMPVRVTERFKGRHAAGPVHVKFFQGGVWKNQTPFTTVADFRRAIPAGTRVLLFVSPDSSRWPVVRDRARLPSGTPLYEPHPQGVLLGTGLKVIGGQEEINPASRWNDPCGLNGIAARLRAAGYRGAS
;
A
#
# COMPACT_ATOMS: atom_id res chain seq x y z
N MET A 1 4.92 6.47 -25.70
CA MET A 1 3.77 6.08 -24.84
C MET A 1 4.15 6.49 -23.42
N ARG A 2 3.53 7.54 -22.84
CA ARG A 2 3.93 8.09 -21.53
C ARG A 2 3.26 7.30 -20.40
N PRO A 3 3.99 6.80 -19.39
CA PRO A 3 3.42 6.23 -18.19
C PRO A 3 3.14 7.33 -17.15
N ASP A 4 2.48 8.44 -17.52
CA ASP A 4 2.39 9.63 -16.63
C ASP A 4 0.97 9.86 -16.11
N ARG A 5 0.47 8.93 -15.30
CA ARG A 5 -0.54 9.25 -14.29
C ARG A 5 -0.05 8.73 -12.95
N THR A 6 0.86 9.50 -12.35
CA THR A 6 1.22 9.37 -10.94
C THR A 6 -0.05 9.56 -10.12
N LEU A 7 -0.36 8.59 -9.26
CA LEU A 7 -1.43 8.75 -8.27
C LEU A 7 -0.98 9.85 -7.30
N ILE A 8 -1.61 11.03 -7.36
CA ILE A 8 -1.30 12.13 -6.45
C ILE A 8 -1.91 11.78 -5.09
N GLN A 9 -1.07 11.56 -4.08
CA GLN A 9 -1.47 11.38 -2.68
C GLN A 9 -0.85 12.50 -1.82
N GLY A 10 -1.49 12.80 -0.69
CA GLY A 10 -1.15 13.95 0.16
C GLY A 10 0.31 13.94 0.62
N GLY A 11 0.88 15.13 0.83
CA GLY A 11 2.23 15.26 1.35
C GLY A 11 2.31 14.71 2.77
N PHE A 12 3.15 13.71 2.97
CA PHE A 12 3.52 13.24 4.30
C PHE A 12 4.84 13.91 4.68
N ASP A 13 4.90 14.52 5.86
CA ASP A 13 6.18 14.91 6.44
C ASP A 13 6.74 13.69 7.17
N TYR A 14 7.74 13.04 6.57
CA TYR A 14 8.40 11.87 7.15
C TYR A 14 9.88 11.86 6.80
N ASP A 15 10.68 11.26 7.68
CA ASP A 15 12.09 11.02 7.41
C ASP A 15 12.24 9.80 6.48
N PRO A 16 12.67 9.98 5.22
CA PRO A 16 12.86 8.85 4.32
C PRO A 16 13.95 7.93 4.86
N LEU A 17 13.68 6.62 4.82
CA LEU A 17 14.62 5.60 5.24
C LEU A 17 15.50 5.17 4.07
N ASP A 18 16.76 4.84 4.36
CA ASP A 18 17.77 4.60 3.34
C ASP A 18 17.78 3.16 2.81
N SER A 19 17.04 2.26 3.47
CA SER A 19 17.03 0.84 3.15
C SER A 19 15.70 0.13 3.47
N PRO A 20 15.39 -0.98 2.79
CA PRO A 20 14.25 -1.82 3.11
C PRO A 20 14.36 -2.46 4.51
N GLU A 21 15.55 -2.72 5.05
CA GLU A 21 15.71 -3.29 6.39
C GLU A 21 15.37 -2.29 7.48
N GLU A 22 15.76 -1.02 7.30
CA GLU A 22 15.35 0.07 8.20
C GLU A 22 13.84 0.24 8.19
N LEU A 23 13.21 0.18 7.01
CA LEU A 23 11.75 0.23 6.94
C LEU A 23 11.11 -1.00 7.58
N ALA A 24 11.67 -2.20 7.36
CA ALA A 24 11.21 -3.42 8.01
C ALA A 24 11.34 -3.34 9.52
N ALA A 25 12.36 -2.68 10.06
CA ALA A 25 12.53 -2.52 11.50
C ALA A 25 11.39 -1.67 12.10
N LYS A 26 10.97 -0.62 11.40
CA LYS A 26 9.94 0.33 11.84
C LYS A 26 8.49 -0.09 11.51
N THR A 27 8.29 -1.05 10.60
CA THR A 27 6.94 -1.50 10.22
C THR A 27 6.55 -2.82 10.90
N PRO A 28 5.30 -2.97 11.37
CA PRO A 28 4.88 -4.16 12.10
C PRO A 28 4.61 -5.37 11.20
N LEU A 29 4.21 -5.16 9.94
CA LEU A 29 3.92 -6.22 8.97
C LEU A 29 4.68 -5.98 7.67
N VAL A 30 5.43 -7.00 7.24
CA VAL A 30 6.17 -6.99 5.96
C VAL A 30 5.82 -8.25 5.17
N VAL A 31 5.23 -8.09 4.00
CA VAL A 31 4.73 -9.21 3.17
C VAL A 31 5.00 -8.99 1.68
N ALA A 32 5.27 -10.06 0.95
CA ALA A 32 5.20 -10.06 -0.51
C ALA A 32 3.97 -10.84 -0.99
N GLY A 33 3.47 -10.47 -2.16
CA GLY A 33 2.29 -11.08 -2.72
C GLY A 33 1.96 -10.62 -4.14
N THR A 34 0.73 -10.91 -4.54
CA THR A 34 0.15 -10.43 -5.79
C THR A 34 -1.12 -9.65 -5.51
N VAL A 35 -1.28 -8.49 -6.15
CA VAL A 35 -2.53 -7.73 -6.11
C VAL A 35 -3.66 -8.59 -6.70
N GLU A 36 -4.77 -8.72 -5.99
CA GLU A 36 -5.92 -9.48 -6.49
C GLU A 36 -6.84 -8.60 -7.36
N ASP A 37 -7.14 -7.40 -6.90
CA ASP A 37 -7.95 -6.39 -7.59
C ASP A 37 -7.82 -5.04 -6.85
N PHE A 38 -8.57 -4.02 -7.29
CA PHE A 38 -8.96 -2.87 -6.49
C PHE A 38 -10.47 -2.81 -6.32
N ARG A 39 -10.92 -2.37 -5.15
CA ARG A 39 -12.35 -2.13 -4.89
C ARG A 39 -12.56 -0.84 -4.12
N ALA A 40 -13.80 -0.35 -4.12
CA ALA A 40 -14.18 0.80 -3.33
C ALA A 40 -13.95 0.49 -1.84
N GLY A 41 -13.24 1.39 -1.15
CA GLY A 41 -13.00 1.32 0.28
C GLY A 41 -13.99 2.17 1.07
N PRO A 42 -13.80 2.23 2.41
CA PRO A 42 -14.63 3.07 3.27
C PRO A 42 -14.58 4.54 2.83
N VAL A 43 -15.64 5.26 3.17
CA VAL A 43 -15.66 6.71 3.20
C VAL A 43 -15.63 7.11 4.66
N LEU A 44 -14.62 7.90 5.02
CA LEU A 44 -14.43 8.43 6.36
C LEU A 44 -14.85 9.91 6.36
N GLU A 45 -15.33 10.41 7.48
CA GLU A 45 -15.47 11.85 7.70
C GLU A 45 -14.29 12.33 8.54
N GLU A 46 -13.34 13.02 7.91
CA GLU A 46 -12.05 13.36 8.49
C GLU A 46 -11.91 14.87 8.66
N GLY A 47 -11.53 15.30 9.86
CA GLY A 47 -11.38 16.73 10.16
C GLY A 47 -12.74 17.42 10.35
N VAL A 48 -13.23 18.10 9.32
CA VAL A 48 -14.43 18.97 9.42
C VAL A 48 -15.69 18.16 9.08
N PRO A 49 -16.78 18.28 9.86
CA PRO A 49 -18.04 17.61 9.55
C PRO A 49 -18.51 17.87 8.12
N GLY A 50 -18.89 16.82 7.41
CA GLY A 50 -19.28 16.87 6.00
C GLY A 50 -18.14 16.72 5.00
N ASP A 51 -16.87 16.81 5.41
CA ASP A 51 -15.73 16.50 4.54
C ASP A 51 -15.49 14.99 4.51
N ARG A 52 -15.54 14.42 3.31
CA ARG A 52 -15.57 12.96 3.11
C ARG A 52 -14.32 12.52 2.40
N THR A 53 -13.47 11.80 3.12
CA THR A 53 -12.29 11.15 2.56
C THR A 53 -12.67 9.80 1.98
N HIS A 54 -12.48 9.65 0.67
CA HIS A 54 -12.75 8.40 -0.03
C HIS A 54 -11.50 7.54 -0.11
N TYR A 55 -11.64 6.25 0.19
CA TYR A 55 -10.56 5.28 0.05
C TYR A 55 -10.87 4.21 -0.99
N VAL A 56 -9.81 3.58 -1.49
CA VAL A 56 -9.84 2.31 -2.22
C VAL A 56 -9.08 1.26 -1.43
N LEU A 57 -9.46 0.00 -1.62
CA LEU A 57 -8.76 -1.14 -1.03
C LEU A 57 -8.06 -1.95 -2.13
N MET A 58 -6.81 -2.27 -1.87
CA MET A 58 -5.98 -3.19 -2.64
C MET A 58 -5.82 -4.49 -1.84
N PRO A 59 -6.70 -5.50 -2.04
CA PRO A 59 -6.44 -6.85 -1.56
C PRO A 59 -5.17 -7.42 -2.18
N VAL A 60 -4.28 -7.92 -1.32
CA VAL A 60 -3.03 -8.58 -1.72
C VAL A 60 -3.03 -10.00 -1.18
N ARG A 61 -2.98 -10.96 -2.10
CA ARG A 61 -2.75 -12.36 -1.76
C ARG A 61 -1.30 -12.54 -1.35
N VAL A 62 -1.09 -12.82 -0.07
CA VAL A 62 0.25 -13.00 0.50
C VAL A 62 0.86 -14.30 -0.02
N THR A 63 2.03 -14.21 -0.64
CA THR A 63 2.83 -15.37 -1.05
C THR A 63 3.99 -15.61 -0.10
N GLU A 64 4.44 -14.56 0.60
CA GLU A 64 5.54 -14.65 1.55
C GLU A 64 5.39 -13.59 2.65
N ARG A 65 5.78 -13.95 3.88
CA ARG A 65 5.76 -13.08 5.05
C ARG A 65 7.17 -12.96 5.59
N PHE A 66 7.65 -11.72 5.76
CA PHE A 66 8.98 -11.44 6.29
C PHE A 66 8.92 -11.04 7.78
N LYS A 67 7.85 -10.35 8.19
CA LYS A 67 7.65 -9.88 9.58
C LYS A 67 6.18 -9.77 9.91
N GLY A 68 5.83 -9.90 11.20
CA GLY A 68 4.49 -9.66 11.73
C GLY A 68 3.59 -10.90 11.68
N ARG A 69 2.38 -10.78 12.26
CA ARG A 69 1.31 -11.78 12.13
C ARG A 69 0.16 -11.15 11.33
N HIS A 70 -0.49 -11.95 10.50
CA HIS A 70 -1.70 -11.60 9.78
C HIS A 70 -2.62 -12.82 9.77
N ALA A 71 -3.94 -12.58 9.87
CA ALA A 71 -4.93 -13.64 9.76
C ALA A 71 -4.85 -14.34 8.39
N ALA A 72 -5.47 -15.52 8.26
CA ALA A 72 -5.59 -16.16 6.96
C ALA A 72 -6.42 -15.27 6.01
N GLY A 73 -5.97 -15.13 4.77
CA GLY A 73 -6.63 -14.33 3.74
C GLY A 73 -5.75 -13.21 3.17
N PRO A 74 -6.34 -12.33 2.35
CA PRO A 74 -5.63 -11.22 1.74
C PRO A 74 -5.39 -10.08 2.74
N VAL A 75 -4.24 -9.42 2.58
CA VAL A 75 -3.94 -8.16 3.25
C VAL A 75 -4.64 -7.05 2.49
N HIS A 76 -5.52 -6.31 3.16
CA HIS A 76 -6.28 -5.22 2.56
C HIS A 76 -5.60 -3.88 2.82
N VAL A 77 -4.86 -3.39 1.82
CA VAL A 77 -4.18 -2.10 1.93
C VAL A 77 -5.13 -0.97 1.52
N LYS A 78 -5.28 0.02 2.37
CA LYS A 78 -6.15 1.19 2.20
C LYS A 78 -5.34 2.33 1.57
N PHE A 79 -5.84 2.89 0.47
CA PHE A 79 -5.24 4.02 -0.23
C PHE A 79 -6.24 5.15 -0.37
N PHE A 80 -5.77 6.39 -0.18
CA PHE A 80 -6.57 7.57 -0.46
C PHE A 80 -6.93 7.62 -1.95
N GLN A 81 -8.22 7.81 -2.25
CA GLN A 81 -8.76 7.84 -3.61
C GLN A 81 -8.54 9.20 -4.30
N GLY A 82 -7.94 10.17 -3.61
CA GLY A 82 -7.73 11.52 -4.12
C GLY A 82 -8.90 12.45 -3.82
N GLY A 83 -8.77 13.69 -4.30
CA GLY A 83 -9.81 14.71 -4.12
C GLY A 83 -11.15 14.35 -4.78
N VAL A 84 -12.17 15.10 -4.41
CA VAL A 84 -13.55 14.91 -4.89
C VAL A 84 -14.05 16.15 -5.64
N TRP A 85 -14.94 15.94 -6.60
CA TRP A 85 -15.74 17.02 -7.20
C TRP A 85 -16.72 17.59 -6.15
N LYS A 86 -17.32 18.75 -6.44
CA LYS A 86 -18.34 19.37 -5.56
C LYS A 86 -19.50 18.43 -5.19
N ASN A 87 -19.82 17.47 -6.06
CA ASN A 87 -20.85 16.46 -5.83
C ASN A 87 -20.35 15.24 -5.02
N GLN A 88 -19.18 15.32 -4.38
CA GLN A 88 -18.57 14.25 -3.58
C GLN A 88 -18.22 12.99 -4.38
N THR A 89 -18.03 13.13 -5.69
CA THR A 89 -17.51 12.04 -6.54
C THR A 89 -15.98 12.11 -6.60
N PRO A 90 -15.25 11.03 -6.29
CA PRO A 90 -13.79 11.02 -6.39
C PRO A 90 -13.29 11.30 -7.82
N PHE A 91 -12.21 12.08 -7.94
CA PHE A 91 -11.53 12.33 -9.21
C PHE A 91 -10.96 11.05 -9.81
N THR A 92 -10.34 10.21 -8.96
CA THR A 92 -9.76 8.94 -9.37
C THR A 92 -10.76 7.81 -9.09
N THR A 93 -11.10 7.06 -10.12
CA THR A 93 -12.03 5.92 -10.00
C THR A 93 -11.28 4.66 -9.61
N VAL A 94 -11.99 3.65 -9.07
CA VAL A 94 -11.42 2.31 -8.84
C VAL A 94 -10.84 1.72 -10.14
N ALA A 95 -11.46 2.00 -11.29
CA ALA A 95 -10.97 1.53 -12.59
C ALA A 95 -9.62 2.16 -12.96
N ASP A 96 -9.35 3.39 -12.53
CA ASP A 96 -8.05 4.03 -12.74
C ASP A 96 -6.95 3.32 -11.95
N PHE A 97 -7.23 2.92 -10.70
CA PHE A 97 -6.31 2.09 -9.91
C PHE A 97 -6.06 0.73 -10.56
N ARG A 98 -7.11 0.02 -11.00
CA ARG A 98 -6.98 -1.26 -11.72
C ARG A 98 -6.14 -1.15 -12.99
N ARG A 99 -6.26 -0.03 -13.71
CA ARG A 99 -5.48 0.22 -14.93
C ARG A 99 -4.02 0.52 -14.61
N ALA A 100 -3.75 1.25 -13.53
CA ALA A 100 -2.40 1.58 -13.10
C ALA A 100 -1.67 0.36 -12.50
N ILE A 101 -2.38 -0.45 -11.71
CA ILE A 101 -1.87 -1.61 -11.01
C ILE A 101 -2.82 -2.80 -11.30
N PRO A 102 -2.59 -3.54 -12.40
CA PRO A 102 -3.43 -4.68 -12.75
C PRO A 102 -3.37 -5.80 -11.71
N ALA A 103 -4.43 -6.60 -11.66
CA ALA A 103 -4.43 -7.87 -10.93
C ALA A 103 -3.23 -8.75 -11.36
N GLY A 104 -2.65 -9.48 -10.42
CA GLY A 104 -1.44 -10.28 -10.61
C GLY A 104 -0.14 -9.48 -10.45
N THR A 105 -0.18 -8.15 -10.34
CA THR A 105 1.02 -7.34 -10.08
C THR A 105 1.72 -7.80 -8.81
N ARG A 106 3.01 -8.09 -8.90
CA ARG A 106 3.84 -8.47 -7.75
C ARG A 106 4.09 -7.25 -6.88
N VAL A 107 3.95 -7.42 -5.58
CA VAL A 107 4.13 -6.34 -4.61
C VAL A 107 4.93 -6.81 -3.40
N LEU A 108 5.73 -5.91 -2.83
CA LEU A 108 6.26 -6.02 -1.47
C LEU A 108 5.70 -4.86 -0.64
N LEU A 109 5.14 -5.17 0.52
CA LEU A 109 4.40 -4.26 1.37
C LEU A 109 5.07 -4.15 2.75
N PHE A 110 5.21 -2.90 3.21
CA PHE A 110 5.58 -2.51 4.56
C PHE A 110 4.42 -1.69 5.12
N VAL A 111 3.62 -2.32 5.98
CA VAL A 111 2.31 -1.79 6.36
C VAL A 111 2.11 -1.84 7.87
N SER A 112 1.25 -0.95 8.35
CA SER A 112 0.75 -0.91 9.72
C SER A 112 -0.75 -1.19 9.74
N PRO A 113 -1.31 -1.75 10.82
CA PRO A 113 -2.76 -1.77 11.01
C PRO A 113 -3.31 -0.35 10.85
N ASP A 114 -4.43 -0.23 10.13
CA ASP A 114 -5.13 1.04 9.99
C ASP A 114 -5.43 1.63 11.37
N SER A 115 -4.94 2.85 11.59
CA SER A 115 -5.07 3.55 12.87
C SER A 115 -6.11 4.67 12.84
N SER A 116 -6.83 4.81 11.73
CA SER A 116 -7.84 5.84 11.53
C SER A 116 -8.89 5.78 12.64
N ARG A 117 -9.02 6.90 13.36
CA ARG A 117 -10.03 7.07 14.42
C ARG A 117 -11.30 7.75 13.92
N TRP A 118 -11.34 8.06 12.63
CA TRP A 118 -12.42 8.78 11.99
C TRP A 118 -13.65 7.90 11.79
N PRO A 119 -14.87 8.47 11.91
CA PRO A 119 -16.10 7.73 11.71
C PRO A 119 -16.23 7.27 10.26
N VAL A 120 -16.57 6.00 10.07
CA VAL A 120 -16.94 5.44 8.77
C VAL A 120 -18.36 5.89 8.45
N VAL A 121 -18.52 6.87 7.56
CA VAL A 121 -19.84 7.34 7.11
C VAL A 121 -20.46 6.44 6.05
N ARG A 122 -19.62 5.68 5.32
CA ARG A 122 -20.10 4.69 4.35
C ARG A 122 -19.09 3.57 4.16
N ASP A 123 -19.44 2.36 4.56
CA ASP A 123 -18.68 1.16 4.20
C ASP A 123 -19.07 0.68 2.79
N ARG A 124 -18.19 0.94 1.82
CA ARG A 124 -18.34 0.44 0.45
C ARG A 124 -17.56 -0.85 0.21
N ALA A 125 -16.67 -1.23 1.12
CA ALA A 125 -15.81 -2.39 1.00
C ALA A 125 -16.58 -3.69 1.17
N ARG A 126 -17.65 -3.67 1.98
CA ARG A 126 -18.47 -4.85 2.32
C ARG A 126 -17.61 -6.02 2.80
N LEU A 127 -16.58 -5.70 3.57
CA LEU A 127 -15.70 -6.70 4.17
C LEU A 127 -16.43 -7.41 5.32
N PRO A 128 -16.10 -8.68 5.62
CA PRO A 128 -16.54 -9.30 6.86
C PRO A 128 -16.14 -8.43 8.05
N SER A 129 -17.03 -8.35 9.05
CA SER A 129 -16.78 -7.58 10.27
C SER A 129 -15.47 -8.01 10.92
N GLY A 130 -14.68 -7.04 11.38
CA GLY A 130 -13.38 -7.28 11.99
C GLY A 130 -12.24 -7.63 11.03
N THR A 131 -12.47 -7.61 9.71
CA THR A 131 -11.37 -7.76 8.73
C THR A 131 -10.37 -6.61 8.91
N PRO A 132 -9.09 -6.89 9.22
CA PRO A 132 -8.10 -5.84 9.39
C PRO A 132 -7.84 -5.08 8.08
N LEU A 133 -7.84 -3.76 8.17
CA LEU A 133 -7.31 -2.88 7.13
C LEU A 133 -5.89 -2.48 7.50
N TYR A 134 -5.09 -2.19 6.49
CA TYR A 134 -3.71 -1.79 6.64
C TYR A 134 -3.44 -0.49 5.90
N GLU A 135 -2.60 0.35 6.49
CA GLU A 135 -2.09 1.57 5.87
C GLU A 135 -0.63 1.33 5.48
N PRO A 136 -0.25 1.64 4.23
CA PRO A 136 1.14 1.52 3.82
C PRO A 136 1.97 2.65 4.42
N HIS A 137 3.24 2.35 4.72
CA HIS A 137 4.22 3.41 4.85
C HIS A 137 4.38 4.14 3.49
N PRO A 138 4.72 5.44 3.43
CA PRO A 138 4.90 6.15 2.16
C PRO A 138 5.88 5.46 1.18
N GLN A 139 7.04 5.02 1.70
CA GLN A 139 8.03 4.19 0.98
C GLN A 139 7.68 2.68 0.93
N GLY A 140 6.54 2.28 1.49
CA GLY A 140 6.23 0.90 1.87
C GLY A 140 5.47 0.08 0.84
N VAL A 141 5.22 0.59 -0.36
CA VAL A 141 4.54 -0.17 -1.43
C VAL A 141 5.49 -0.30 -2.60
N LEU A 142 6.04 -1.48 -2.82
CA LEU A 142 6.96 -1.70 -3.93
C LEU A 142 6.28 -2.51 -5.01
N LEU A 143 6.16 -1.95 -6.21
CA LEU A 143 5.56 -2.63 -7.34
C LEU A 143 6.64 -3.23 -8.24
N GLY A 144 6.50 -4.52 -8.53
CA GLY A 144 7.38 -5.22 -9.46
C GLY A 144 6.90 -5.02 -10.89
N THR A 145 7.59 -4.16 -11.64
CA THR A 145 7.32 -3.93 -13.07
C THR A 145 8.47 -4.48 -13.90
N GLY A 146 8.35 -5.74 -14.33
CA GLY A 146 9.45 -6.47 -14.96
C GLY A 146 10.64 -6.62 -13.99
N LEU A 147 11.80 -6.05 -14.35
CA LEU A 147 13.01 -6.05 -13.51
C LEU A 147 13.14 -4.80 -12.62
N LYS A 148 12.19 -3.86 -12.68
CA LYS A 148 12.25 -2.60 -11.95
C LYS A 148 11.32 -2.59 -10.75
N VAL A 149 11.79 -1.99 -9.66
CA VAL A 149 10.96 -1.58 -8.53
C VAL A 149 10.56 -0.14 -8.76
N ILE A 150 9.28 0.14 -8.60
CA ILE A 150 8.76 1.51 -8.52
C ILE A 150 8.27 1.72 -7.08
N GLY A 151 8.69 2.84 -6.49
CA GLY A 151 8.29 3.26 -5.14
C GLY A 151 6.79 3.48 -5.03
N GLY A 152 6.32 3.49 -3.78
CA GLY A 152 4.91 3.32 -3.43
C GLY A 152 4.06 4.57 -3.60
N GLN A 153 3.64 5.13 -2.47
CA GLN A 153 2.95 6.42 -2.48
C GLN A 153 3.91 7.52 -2.93
N GLU A 154 5.21 7.31 -2.74
CA GLU A 154 6.28 8.17 -3.22
C GLU A 154 7.36 7.39 -3.99
N GLU A 155 8.03 8.09 -4.89
CA GLU A 155 9.19 7.56 -5.59
C GLU A 155 10.34 7.34 -4.60
N ILE A 156 11.02 6.21 -4.72
CA ILE A 156 12.20 5.92 -3.91
C ILE A 156 13.36 6.75 -4.44
N ASN A 157 14.07 7.45 -3.54
CA ASN A 157 15.29 8.17 -3.88
C ASN A 157 16.28 7.24 -4.62
N PRO A 158 16.65 7.52 -5.89
CA PRO A 158 17.55 6.67 -6.66
C PRO A 158 18.94 6.52 -6.05
N ALA A 159 19.39 7.47 -5.22
CA ALA A 159 20.67 7.43 -4.52
C ALA A 159 20.65 6.54 -3.26
N SER A 160 19.45 6.08 -2.84
CA SER A 160 19.30 5.21 -1.68
C SER A 160 19.68 3.76 -1.99
N ARG A 161 19.94 2.97 -0.95
CA ARG A 161 20.35 1.56 -1.10
C ARG A 161 19.19 0.65 -1.49
N TRP A 162 17.99 1.16 -1.73
CA TRP A 162 16.80 0.36 -1.98
C TRP A 162 16.88 -0.55 -3.20
N ASN A 163 17.60 -0.13 -4.25
CA ASN A 163 17.67 -0.86 -5.52
C ASN A 163 18.85 -1.83 -5.63
N ASP A 164 19.60 -2.09 -4.56
CA ASP A 164 20.75 -2.99 -4.58
C ASP A 164 20.57 -4.19 -3.62
N PRO A 165 20.41 -5.44 -4.09
CA PRO A 165 20.29 -5.83 -5.49
C PRO A 165 18.91 -5.47 -6.07
N CYS A 166 18.86 -5.31 -7.39
CA CYS A 166 17.67 -4.79 -8.07
C CYS A 166 16.44 -5.72 -7.97
N GLY A 167 15.26 -5.11 -8.06
CA GLY A 167 14.00 -5.87 -8.13
C GLY A 167 13.46 -6.30 -6.76
N LEU A 168 12.18 -6.68 -6.73
CA LEU A 168 11.54 -7.18 -5.51
C LEU A 168 12.24 -8.43 -4.94
N ASN A 169 12.80 -9.29 -5.81
CA ASN A 169 13.52 -10.47 -5.38
C ASN A 169 14.83 -10.13 -4.65
N GLY A 170 15.54 -9.09 -5.12
CA GLY A 170 16.76 -8.63 -4.48
C GLY A 170 16.47 -8.08 -3.09
N ILE A 171 15.44 -7.23 -2.98
CA ILE A 171 14.96 -6.71 -1.69
C ILE A 171 14.51 -7.85 -0.76
N ALA A 172 13.71 -8.80 -1.25
CA ALA A 172 13.29 -9.96 -0.47
C ALA A 172 14.49 -10.80 0.03
N ALA A 173 15.50 -11.00 -0.81
CA ALA A 173 16.72 -11.72 -0.41
C ALA A 173 17.45 -11.00 0.72
N ARG A 174 17.57 -9.66 0.66
CA ARG A 174 18.19 -8.89 1.73
C ARG A 174 17.39 -8.92 3.04
N LEU A 175 16.06 -8.82 2.96
CA LEU A 175 15.21 -8.96 4.15
C LEU A 175 15.45 -10.31 4.84
N ARG A 176 15.55 -11.41 4.08
CA ARG A 176 15.89 -12.73 4.65
C ARG A 176 17.29 -12.79 5.23
N ALA A 177 18.27 -12.17 4.58
CA ALA A 177 19.65 -12.09 5.07
C ALA A 177 19.74 -11.29 6.37
N ALA A 178 18.91 -10.25 6.52
CA ALA A 178 18.75 -9.46 7.74
C ALA A 178 17.92 -10.15 8.83
N GLY A 179 17.46 -11.39 8.61
CA GLY A 179 16.73 -12.19 9.60
C GLY A 179 15.21 -12.10 9.53
N TYR A 180 14.63 -11.34 8.61
CA TYR A 180 13.17 -11.29 8.42
C TYR A 180 12.70 -12.50 7.61
N ARG A 181 12.16 -13.52 8.29
CA ARG A 181 11.71 -14.79 7.66
C ARG A 181 10.25 -15.14 7.92
N GLY A 182 9.54 -14.30 8.69
CA GLY A 182 8.17 -14.57 9.15
C GLY A 182 8.07 -15.79 10.07
N ALA A 183 7.04 -15.83 10.91
CA ALA A 183 6.55 -17.11 11.42
C ALA A 183 5.52 -17.62 10.40
N SER A 184 5.71 -18.85 9.94
CA SER A 184 4.69 -19.63 9.21
C SER A 184 3.44 -19.74 10.06
#